data_AF-A0AAW1KCT6-F1
#
_entry.id   AF-A0AAW1KCT6-F1
#
_cell.length_a   1.000
_cell.length_b   1.000
_cell.length_c   1.000
_cell.angle_alpha   90.00
_cell.angle_beta   90.00
_cell.angle_gamma   90.00
#
_symmetry.space_group_name_H-M   'P 1'
#
loop_
_entity.id
_entity.type
_entity.pdbx_description
1 polymer ?
#
loop_
_entity_poly.entity_id
_entity_poly.type
_entity_poly.pdbx_seq_one_letter_code
_entity_poly.pdbx_strand_id
1 'polypeptide(L)'
;MAAAAVANGGVSTVKLSSTPEIGRYSTVYSELQRSRIDHSLPLPRVLAGNFSVVDGPKSTAAGNPDEIAKLFPCVFGQPSSIMVPSESEGLSSTQKLKIGVVLSGGQAPGGHNVICGIFDYLQARAKGSTIYGFRGGPAGIMKCKYVELTSDFVHPYRNQGGFDMICSGRDKIETPEQFKQAEETAVKLDLDGLVVIGGDDSNTNACLLAENFRSKNLKTRVIGCPKTIDGDLKCKEVPTSFGFDTACKIYAEMIGNVMIDARSTGKYYHFVRLMGRAASHITLECALQTHPNISLIGEEVFAKKQTLKNVTDYMVDIISKRAERGFNYGVILIPEGLIDFIPEVQKLIAELNEILAHEVVDEAGVWKTKLTPQSLELFDLLPQAIQEQLMLERDPHGNVQVAKIETEKMLIQMVETELEKRREQGSYKGQFRGQSHFFGYEGRCGLPTNFDSSYCYALGYAAGALLHAGKTGLISSVGNLAAPVEEWTVGGTALTSLMDVERRHGKFKPVIKKAMVELEGAPFKKFASMRDEWALNNRYISPGPIQFVGPTSNAVNHTLLLELGVQA
;
A
#
# COMPACT_ATOMS: atom_id res chain seq x y z
N MET A 1 11.21 13.39 -35.22
CA MET A 1 12.38 12.64 -35.75
C MET A 1 13.20 12.18 -34.57
N ALA A 2 13.39 10.85 -34.45
CA ALA A 2 14.14 10.09 -33.44
C ALA A 2 13.85 10.39 -31.95
N ALA A 3 13.00 9.56 -31.34
CA ALA A 3 12.93 9.40 -29.89
C ALA A 3 14.21 8.70 -29.40
N ALA A 4 14.90 9.30 -28.43
CA ALA A 4 16.10 8.73 -27.84
C ALA A 4 15.71 7.60 -26.87
N ALA A 5 15.61 6.38 -27.37
CA ALA A 5 15.63 5.18 -26.55
C ALA A 5 17.10 4.90 -26.16
N VAL A 6 17.39 4.83 -24.86
CA VAL A 6 18.71 4.40 -24.39
C VAL A 6 18.79 2.88 -24.60
N ALA A 7 19.59 2.47 -25.58
CA ALA A 7 19.84 1.06 -25.85
C ALA A 7 20.74 0.46 -24.75
N ASN A 8 20.32 -0.67 -24.19
CA ASN A 8 21.14 -1.48 -23.29
C ASN A 8 22.39 -1.95 -24.06
N GLY A 9 23.57 -1.68 -23.50
CA GLY A 9 24.86 -2.04 -24.08
C GLY A 9 24.97 -3.53 -24.38
N GLY A 10 25.63 -3.85 -25.50
CA GLY A 10 25.76 -5.19 -26.04
C GLY A 10 26.39 -6.19 -25.07
N VAL A 11 25.70 -7.31 -24.88
CA VAL A 11 26.16 -8.46 -24.09
C VAL A 11 26.88 -9.44 -25.01
N SER A 12 28.16 -9.72 -24.72
CA SER A 12 28.86 -10.86 -25.32
C SER A 12 28.21 -12.16 -24.84
N THR A 13 27.96 -13.09 -25.74
CA THR A 13 27.43 -14.43 -25.49
C THR A 13 28.14 -15.13 -24.32
N VAL A 14 27.46 -15.25 -23.17
CA VAL A 14 27.94 -15.99 -22.00
C VAL A 14 27.56 -17.47 -22.15
N LYS A 15 28.56 -18.35 -22.04
CA LYS A 15 28.38 -19.80 -21.94
C LYS A 15 27.69 -20.14 -20.61
N LEU A 16 26.51 -20.75 -20.69
CA LEU A 16 25.82 -21.36 -19.55
C LEU A 16 26.68 -22.50 -18.95
N SER A 17 27.10 -22.35 -17.69
CA SER A 17 27.72 -23.44 -16.92
C SER A 17 26.67 -24.48 -16.52
N SER A 18 26.98 -25.75 -16.73
CA SER A 18 26.06 -26.89 -16.68
C SER A 18 25.87 -27.52 -15.29
N THR A 19 25.67 -26.72 -14.24
CA THR A 19 25.35 -27.26 -12.90
C THR A 19 24.42 -26.31 -12.16
N PRO A 20 23.16 -26.70 -11.86
CA PRO A 20 22.26 -25.84 -11.10
C PRO A 20 22.61 -25.93 -9.62
N GLU A 21 23.20 -24.87 -9.06
CA GLU A 21 23.15 -24.68 -7.62
C GLU A 21 21.69 -24.46 -7.21
N ILE A 22 21.09 -25.45 -6.56
CA ILE A 22 19.73 -25.37 -6.01
C ILE A 22 19.78 -24.53 -4.74
N GLY A 23 19.89 -23.22 -4.91
CA GLY A 23 19.61 -22.20 -3.91
C GLY A 23 18.41 -21.36 -4.35
N ARG A 24 17.87 -20.51 -3.45
CA ARG A 24 16.77 -19.54 -3.70
C ARG A 24 16.93 -18.63 -4.94
N TYR A 25 18.04 -18.73 -5.67
CA TYR A 25 18.42 -17.87 -6.78
C TYR A 25 18.18 -18.50 -8.17
N SER A 26 17.75 -19.77 -8.27
CA SER A 26 17.35 -20.37 -9.55
C SER A 26 15.84 -20.22 -9.76
N THR A 27 15.37 -18.99 -10.01
CA THR A 27 13.96 -18.78 -10.32
C THR A 27 13.65 -19.25 -11.74
N VAL A 28 12.86 -20.31 -11.86
CA VAL A 28 12.30 -20.74 -13.15
C VAL A 28 11.13 -19.82 -13.48
N TYR A 29 11.40 -18.76 -14.23
CA TYR A 29 10.38 -17.83 -14.69
C TYR A 29 9.54 -18.41 -15.83
N SER A 30 8.23 -18.12 -15.81
CA SER A 30 7.33 -18.37 -16.95
C SER A 30 7.75 -17.59 -18.19
N GLU A 31 7.18 -17.92 -19.35
CA GLU A 31 7.47 -17.19 -20.60
C GLU A 31 7.14 -15.69 -20.49
N LEU A 32 5.98 -15.35 -19.90
CA LEU A 32 5.60 -13.97 -19.65
C LEU A 32 6.62 -13.27 -18.74
N GLN A 33 6.99 -13.87 -17.61
CA GLN A 33 7.98 -13.30 -16.70
C GLN A 33 9.32 -13.05 -17.38
N ARG A 34 9.82 -14.02 -18.16
CA ARG A 34 11.06 -13.87 -18.94
C ARG A 34 10.96 -12.73 -19.96
N SER A 35 9.84 -12.64 -20.68
CA SER A 35 9.61 -11.56 -21.65
C SER A 35 9.61 -10.16 -21.01
N ARG A 36 9.28 -10.08 -19.72
CA ARG A 36 9.26 -8.83 -18.96
C ARG A 36 10.62 -8.41 -18.44
N ILE A 37 11.58 -9.31 -18.24
CA ILE A 37 12.90 -8.98 -17.66
C ILE A 37 13.61 -7.88 -18.45
N ASP A 38 13.69 -8.06 -19.77
CA ASP A 38 14.39 -7.13 -20.67
C ASP A 38 13.45 -6.07 -21.28
N HIS A 39 12.20 -5.99 -20.80
CA HIS A 39 11.27 -4.96 -21.23
C HIS A 39 11.74 -3.58 -20.76
N SER A 40 12.02 -2.70 -21.71
CA SER A 40 12.42 -1.32 -21.44
C SER A 40 11.25 -0.52 -20.85
N LEU A 41 11.53 0.22 -19.78
CA LEU A 41 10.56 1.10 -19.15
C LEU A 41 10.78 2.54 -19.63
N PRO A 42 9.71 3.26 -20.00
CA PRO A 42 9.82 4.68 -20.26
C PRO A 42 10.25 5.42 -18.98
N LEU A 43 10.98 6.52 -19.18
CA LEU A 43 11.47 7.37 -18.10
C LEU A 43 10.96 8.81 -18.32
N PRO A 44 10.56 9.52 -17.25
CA PRO A 44 10.22 10.94 -17.34
C PRO A 44 11.29 11.75 -18.04
N ARG A 45 10.90 12.67 -18.94
CA ARG A 45 11.84 13.40 -19.81
C ARG A 45 12.91 14.15 -19.03
N VAL A 46 12.55 14.69 -17.86
CA VAL A 46 13.49 15.39 -16.97
C VAL A 46 14.62 14.49 -16.47
N LEU A 47 14.37 13.19 -16.27
CA LEU A 47 15.37 12.23 -15.81
C LEU A 47 16.24 11.68 -16.95
N ALA A 48 15.77 11.76 -18.20
CA ALA A 48 16.53 11.36 -19.38
C ALA A 48 17.61 12.41 -19.76
N GLY A 49 17.34 13.70 -19.52
CA GLY A 49 18.26 14.81 -19.84
C GLY A 49 19.13 15.26 -18.66
N ASN A 50 19.83 16.38 -18.83
CA ASN A 50 20.46 17.06 -17.70
C ASN A 50 19.39 17.78 -16.87
N PHE A 51 19.52 17.70 -15.54
CA PHE A 51 18.57 18.31 -14.62
C PHE A 51 19.28 18.87 -13.40
N SER A 52 18.61 19.81 -12.74
CA SER A 52 18.98 20.33 -11.43
C SER A 52 17.88 20.00 -10.41
N VAL A 53 18.26 19.87 -9.14
CA VAL A 53 17.32 19.67 -8.04
C VAL A 53 17.09 21.02 -7.37
N VAL A 54 15.89 21.57 -7.53
CA VAL A 54 15.51 22.90 -7.04
C VAL A 54 14.59 22.76 -5.83
N ASP A 55 14.89 23.51 -4.78
CA ASP A 55 14.07 23.55 -3.58
C ASP A 55 12.87 24.48 -3.76
N GLY A 56 11.72 24.01 -3.30
CA GLY A 56 10.50 24.79 -3.21
C GLY A 56 10.41 25.62 -1.92
N PRO A 57 9.21 26.06 -1.54
CA PRO A 57 9.00 26.76 -0.29
C PRO A 57 9.21 25.84 0.92
N LYS A 58 9.40 26.45 2.10
CA LYS A 58 9.46 25.72 3.38
C LYS A 58 8.16 24.92 3.59
N SER A 59 8.31 23.71 4.09
CA SER A 59 7.18 22.83 4.40
C SER A 59 6.67 23.04 5.83
N THR A 60 5.49 22.50 6.12
CA THR A 60 4.89 22.34 7.45
C THR A 60 4.34 20.92 7.58
N ALA A 61 3.89 20.50 8.76
CA ALA A 61 3.30 19.17 8.97
C ALA A 61 1.82 19.07 8.55
N ALA A 62 1.35 17.86 8.25
CA ALA A 62 -0.05 17.59 7.91
C ALA A 62 -0.99 17.78 9.11
N GLY A 63 -0.50 17.56 10.33
CA GLY A 63 -1.20 17.82 11.57
C GLY A 63 -0.22 18.15 12.71
N ASN A 64 -0.71 18.89 13.70
CA ASN A 64 0.02 19.26 14.93
C ASN A 64 1.47 19.77 14.66
N PRO A 65 1.65 20.84 13.85
CA PRO A 65 2.96 21.28 13.40
C PRO A 65 3.91 21.66 14.54
N ASP A 66 3.41 22.23 15.63
CA ASP A 66 4.24 22.59 16.79
C ASP A 66 4.82 21.36 17.50
N GLU A 67 4.07 20.26 17.58
CA GLU A 67 4.56 19.01 18.18
C GLU A 67 5.54 18.29 17.24
N ILE A 68 5.27 18.29 15.93
CA ILE A 68 6.21 17.75 14.94
C ILE A 68 7.51 18.57 14.93
N ALA A 69 7.45 19.90 15.02
CA ALA A 69 8.64 20.74 15.10
C ALA A 69 9.52 20.41 16.32
N LYS A 70 8.92 20.10 17.47
CA LYS A 70 9.65 19.66 18.67
C LYS A 70 10.31 18.29 18.50
N LEU A 71 9.65 17.37 17.79
CA LEU A 71 10.13 16.01 17.55
C LEU A 71 11.21 15.95 16.45
N PHE A 72 11.19 16.89 15.51
CA PHE A 72 12.07 16.92 14.33
C PHE A 72 12.81 18.27 14.19
N PRO A 73 13.59 18.72 15.19
CA PRO A 73 14.23 20.03 15.16
C PRO A 73 15.21 20.21 14.00
N CYS A 74 15.81 19.13 13.49
CA CYS A 74 16.73 19.22 12.36
C CYS A 74 16.00 19.20 11.02
N VAL A 75 14.96 18.37 10.84
CA VAL A 75 14.26 18.14 9.55
C VAL A 75 12.92 18.84 9.36
N PHE A 76 12.37 19.46 10.38
CA PHE A 76 11.17 20.28 10.24
C PHE A 76 11.43 21.56 9.43
N GLY A 77 10.44 21.96 8.62
CA GLY A 77 10.50 23.18 7.82
C GLY A 77 11.37 23.11 6.56
N GLN A 78 12.02 21.98 6.29
CA GLN A 78 12.82 21.82 5.08
C GLN A 78 11.94 21.81 3.83
N PRO A 79 12.40 22.37 2.70
CA PRO A 79 11.61 22.42 1.48
C PRO A 79 11.50 21.05 0.83
N SER A 80 10.38 20.82 0.13
CA SER A 80 10.31 19.79 -0.91
C SER A 80 11.15 20.23 -2.10
N SER A 81 11.67 19.28 -2.87
CA SER A 81 12.48 19.55 -4.06
C SER A 81 11.81 19.04 -5.33
N ILE A 82 12.06 19.71 -6.46
CA ILE A 82 11.62 19.29 -7.78
C ILE A 82 12.82 19.21 -8.72
N MET A 83 12.78 18.27 -9.67
CA MET A 83 13.77 18.17 -10.73
C MET A 83 13.31 18.99 -11.92
N VAL A 84 14.18 19.87 -12.41
CA VAL A 84 13.92 20.70 -13.58
C VAL A 84 15.03 20.52 -14.61
N PRO A 85 14.73 20.59 -15.93
CA PRO A 85 15.76 20.55 -16.96
C PRO A 85 16.86 21.61 -16.72
N SER A 86 18.11 21.25 -17.00
CA SER A 86 19.26 22.16 -16.87
C SER A 86 20.13 22.11 -18.11
N GLU A 87 20.67 23.26 -18.53
CA GLU A 87 21.66 23.35 -19.61
C GLU A 87 23.10 23.07 -19.12
N SER A 88 23.36 23.17 -17.82
CA SER A 88 24.66 22.83 -17.23
C SER A 88 24.88 21.31 -17.23
N GLU A 89 26.14 20.88 -17.24
CA GLU A 89 26.47 19.52 -16.80
C GLU A 89 25.83 19.31 -15.42
N GLY A 90 25.05 18.24 -15.26
CA GLY A 90 24.30 17.97 -14.04
C GLY A 90 25.19 17.62 -12.85
N LEU A 91 24.64 16.87 -11.88
CA LEU A 91 25.44 16.30 -10.77
C LEU A 91 26.64 15.53 -11.33
N SER A 92 27.82 15.73 -10.73
CA SER A 92 29.09 15.21 -11.25
C SER A 92 29.07 13.69 -11.39
N SER A 93 29.29 13.18 -12.61
CA SER A 93 29.30 11.74 -12.88
C SER A 93 30.47 10.99 -12.23
N THR A 94 31.44 11.71 -11.67
CA THR A 94 32.65 11.14 -11.02
C THR A 94 32.47 10.88 -9.53
N GLN A 95 31.41 11.41 -8.90
CA GLN A 95 31.11 11.15 -7.50
C GLN A 95 30.58 9.72 -7.35
N LYS A 96 31.28 8.93 -6.55
CA LYS A 96 30.86 7.56 -6.20
C LYS A 96 30.03 7.62 -4.92
N LEU A 97 28.94 6.86 -4.90
CA LEU A 97 28.02 6.78 -3.76
C LEU A 97 27.96 5.35 -3.23
N LYS A 98 27.81 5.21 -1.92
CA LYS A 98 27.44 3.97 -1.25
C LYS A 98 26.02 4.10 -0.70
N ILE A 99 25.08 3.39 -1.30
CA ILE A 99 23.66 3.49 -0.98
C ILE A 99 23.16 2.18 -0.37
N GLY A 100 22.54 2.26 0.80
CA GLY A 100 21.75 1.16 1.37
C GLY A 100 20.30 1.22 0.91
N VAL A 101 19.64 0.08 0.70
CA VAL A 101 18.22 0.00 0.39
C VAL A 101 17.51 -1.01 1.29
N VAL A 102 16.29 -0.69 1.72
CA VAL A 102 15.46 -1.54 2.59
C VAL A 102 14.06 -1.66 1.98
N LEU A 103 13.56 -2.88 1.82
CA LEU A 103 12.14 -3.15 1.57
C LEU A 103 11.43 -3.38 2.91
N SER A 104 10.51 -2.49 3.30
CA SER A 104 9.83 -2.51 4.60
C SER A 104 8.32 -2.69 4.43
N GLY A 105 7.71 -3.47 5.33
CA GLY A 105 6.28 -3.74 5.33
C GLY A 105 5.86 -4.94 4.47
N GLY A 106 4.55 -5.02 4.22
CA GLY A 106 3.98 -5.98 3.27
C GLY A 106 4.40 -5.69 1.83
N GLN A 107 4.41 -6.73 1.00
CA GLN A 107 4.81 -6.65 -0.40
C GLN A 107 3.84 -5.78 -1.21
N ALA A 108 4.36 -5.15 -2.25
CA ALA A 108 3.58 -4.42 -3.23
C ALA A 108 4.25 -4.61 -4.62
N PRO A 109 3.49 -4.85 -5.69
CA PRO A 109 4.06 -4.97 -7.04
C PRO A 109 4.89 -3.74 -7.41
N GLY A 110 6.10 -3.96 -7.94
CA GLY A 110 7.00 -2.89 -8.39
C GLY A 110 8.14 -2.51 -7.44
N GLY A 111 8.22 -3.07 -6.22
CA GLY A 111 9.35 -2.73 -5.32
C GLY A 111 10.73 -3.12 -5.87
N HIS A 112 10.83 -4.19 -6.66
CA HIS A 112 12.06 -4.50 -7.39
C HIS A 112 12.43 -3.41 -8.39
N ASN A 113 11.44 -2.83 -9.09
CA ASN A 113 11.65 -1.75 -10.05
C ASN A 113 12.16 -0.47 -9.39
N VAL A 114 11.79 -0.18 -8.13
CA VAL A 114 12.40 0.92 -7.35
C VAL A 114 13.90 0.67 -7.17
N ILE A 115 14.29 -0.54 -6.77
CA ILE A 115 15.71 -0.90 -6.61
C ILE A 115 16.44 -0.85 -7.96
N CYS A 116 15.81 -1.34 -9.03
CA CYS A 116 16.36 -1.27 -10.38
C CYS A 116 16.56 0.19 -10.85
N GLY A 117 15.63 1.09 -10.55
CA GLY A 117 15.73 2.51 -10.86
C GLY A 117 16.89 3.19 -10.14
N ILE A 118 17.09 2.88 -8.85
CA ILE A 118 18.25 3.35 -8.07
C ILE A 118 19.54 2.81 -8.70
N PHE A 119 19.58 1.50 -8.98
CA PHE A 119 20.75 0.84 -9.56
C PHE A 119 21.13 1.47 -10.90
N ASP A 120 20.19 1.63 -11.82
CA ASP A 120 20.43 2.18 -13.16
C ASP A 120 20.80 3.66 -13.11
N TYR A 121 20.21 4.45 -12.20
CA TYR A 121 20.66 5.82 -11.94
C TYR A 121 22.15 5.86 -11.59
N LEU A 122 22.59 5.01 -10.65
CA LEU A 122 23.98 4.97 -10.23
C LEU A 122 24.92 4.53 -11.35
N GLN A 123 24.54 3.52 -12.14
CA GLN A 123 25.34 3.08 -13.29
C GLN A 123 25.45 4.16 -14.37
N ALA A 124 24.39 4.93 -14.60
CA ALA A 124 24.38 5.98 -15.63
C ALA A 124 25.09 7.26 -15.17
N ARG A 125 24.88 7.67 -13.91
CA ARG A 125 25.17 9.04 -13.43
C ARG A 125 26.12 9.11 -12.23
N ALA A 126 26.53 7.99 -11.64
CA ALA A 126 27.46 7.96 -10.50
C ALA A 126 28.34 6.70 -10.59
N LYS A 127 29.09 6.55 -11.69
CA LYS A 127 29.79 5.30 -12.04
C LYS A 127 30.79 4.88 -10.96
N GLY A 128 30.76 3.60 -10.61
CA GLY A 128 31.59 3.03 -9.53
C GLY A 128 30.98 3.18 -8.13
N SER A 129 29.70 3.56 -8.06
CA SER A 129 28.89 3.46 -6.84
C SER A 129 28.58 2.02 -6.46
N THR A 130 28.30 1.80 -5.17
CA THR A 130 27.91 0.50 -4.61
C THR A 130 26.53 0.60 -3.98
N ILE A 131 25.72 -0.45 -4.15
CA ILE A 131 24.40 -0.55 -3.54
C ILE A 131 24.30 -1.80 -2.64
N TYR A 132 23.83 -1.60 -1.41
CA TYR A 132 23.66 -2.66 -0.42
C TYR A 132 22.17 -2.89 -0.14
N GLY A 133 21.69 -4.09 -0.42
CA GLY A 133 20.34 -4.50 -0.08
C GLY A 133 20.28 -5.12 1.32
N PHE A 134 19.65 -4.43 2.27
CA PHE A 134 19.48 -4.92 3.64
C PHE A 134 18.39 -5.99 3.71
N ARG A 135 18.73 -7.14 4.29
CA ARG A 135 17.88 -8.33 4.24
C ARG A 135 16.79 -8.31 5.31
N GLY A 136 15.55 -8.62 4.91
CA GLY A 136 14.43 -8.82 5.84
C GLY A 136 13.92 -7.54 6.49
N GLY A 137 13.95 -6.42 5.76
CA GLY A 137 13.43 -5.13 6.24
C GLY A 137 14.36 -4.40 7.20
N PRO A 138 13.81 -3.52 8.07
CA PRO A 138 14.61 -2.65 8.95
C PRO A 138 15.54 -3.39 9.92
N ALA A 139 15.24 -4.65 10.27
CA ALA A 139 16.17 -5.49 11.02
C ALA A 139 17.51 -5.69 10.29
N GLY A 140 17.53 -5.65 8.95
CA GLY A 140 18.73 -5.79 8.14
C GLY A 140 19.75 -4.69 8.41
N ILE A 141 19.31 -3.43 8.45
CA ILE A 141 20.20 -2.30 8.78
C ILE A 141 20.63 -2.34 10.25
N MET A 142 19.73 -2.65 11.19
CA MET A 142 20.11 -2.74 12.60
C MET A 142 21.13 -3.86 12.88
N LYS A 143 21.03 -4.99 12.18
CA LYS A 143 21.88 -6.17 12.38
C LYS A 143 23.05 -6.25 11.40
N CYS A 144 23.28 -5.22 10.59
CA CYS A 144 24.28 -5.20 9.52
C CYS A 144 24.19 -6.45 8.59
N LYS A 145 22.97 -6.89 8.27
CA LYS A 145 22.70 -8.03 7.37
C LYS A 145 22.32 -7.52 5.99
N TYR A 146 23.23 -7.64 5.03
CA TYR A 146 23.03 -7.13 3.68
C TYR A 146 23.60 -8.07 2.62
N VAL A 147 23.29 -7.76 1.37
CA VAL A 147 23.95 -8.29 0.17
C VAL A 147 24.28 -7.12 -0.74
N GLU A 148 25.41 -7.19 -1.45
CA GLU A 148 25.73 -6.21 -2.49
C GLU A 148 24.91 -6.51 -3.74
N LEU A 149 24.22 -5.51 -4.28
CA LEU A 149 23.36 -5.68 -5.45
C LEU A 149 24.18 -5.38 -6.71
N THR A 150 24.70 -6.43 -7.34
CA THR A 150 25.43 -6.35 -8.62
C THR A 150 24.45 -6.41 -9.82
N SER A 151 24.95 -6.15 -11.03
CA SER A 151 24.13 -6.25 -12.25
C SER A 151 23.49 -7.63 -12.39
N ASP A 152 24.27 -8.69 -12.19
CA ASP A 152 23.79 -10.08 -12.30
C ASP A 152 22.80 -10.44 -11.19
N PHE A 153 22.94 -9.83 -10.00
CA PHE A 153 22.00 -10.02 -8.91
C PHE A 153 20.66 -9.32 -9.16
N VAL A 154 20.68 -8.12 -9.72
CA VAL A 154 19.47 -7.30 -9.96
C VAL A 154 18.71 -7.76 -11.20
N HIS A 155 19.41 -8.19 -12.25
CA HIS A 155 18.82 -8.50 -13.57
C HIS A 155 17.60 -9.43 -13.52
N PRO A 156 17.61 -10.56 -12.79
CA PRO A 156 16.45 -11.48 -12.77
C PRO A 156 15.17 -10.86 -12.20
N TYR A 157 15.29 -9.83 -11.35
CA TYR A 157 14.16 -9.21 -10.66
C TYR A 157 13.55 -8.03 -11.41
N ARG A 158 14.09 -7.66 -12.57
CA ARG A 158 13.54 -6.57 -13.38
C ARG A 158 12.11 -6.89 -13.81
N ASN A 159 11.19 -5.96 -13.53
CA ASN A 159 9.76 -6.06 -13.85
C ASN A 159 9.06 -7.27 -13.22
N GLN A 160 9.60 -7.82 -12.14
CA GLN A 160 8.97 -8.91 -11.38
C GLN A 160 8.17 -8.37 -10.19
N GLY A 161 7.21 -9.18 -9.74
CA GLY A 161 6.45 -8.94 -8.51
C GLY A 161 7.18 -9.44 -7.27
N GLY A 162 6.63 -9.12 -6.09
CA GLY A 162 7.19 -9.57 -4.81
C GLY A 162 8.38 -8.73 -4.32
N PHE A 163 8.87 -9.05 -3.12
CA PHE A 163 10.02 -8.39 -2.44
C PHE A 163 11.16 -9.37 -2.15
N ASP A 164 11.17 -10.52 -2.81
CA ASP A 164 12.07 -11.65 -2.56
C ASP A 164 13.55 -11.40 -2.92
N MET A 165 13.87 -10.35 -3.68
CA MET A 165 15.24 -9.89 -3.94
C MET A 165 16.05 -9.73 -2.64
N ILE A 166 15.47 -9.10 -1.61
CA ILE A 166 16.12 -8.91 -0.29
C ILE A 166 15.21 -9.23 0.90
N CYS A 167 13.99 -9.69 0.64
CA CYS A 167 12.90 -9.87 1.61
C CYS A 167 12.53 -8.57 2.35
N SER A 168 11.39 -8.59 3.01
CA SER A 168 10.93 -7.48 3.85
C SER A 168 10.66 -7.89 5.29
N GLY A 169 10.46 -6.88 6.13
CA GLY A 169 10.17 -7.01 7.54
C GLY A 169 9.42 -5.78 8.05
N ARG A 170 8.85 -5.91 9.25
CA ARG A 170 8.03 -4.86 9.90
C ARG A 170 8.66 -4.32 11.19
N ASP A 171 9.96 -4.56 11.37
CA ASP A 171 10.67 -4.08 12.55
C ASP A 171 10.62 -2.55 12.65
N LYS A 172 10.42 -2.07 13.86
CA LYS A 172 10.44 -0.64 14.19
C LYS A 172 11.83 -0.21 14.66
N ILE A 173 12.14 1.06 14.42
CA ILE A 173 13.33 1.72 14.95
C ILE A 173 12.84 2.83 15.86
N GLU A 174 12.64 2.51 17.14
CA GLU A 174 12.09 3.41 18.16
C GLU A 174 13.04 3.63 19.34
N THR A 175 13.86 2.64 19.72
CA THR A 175 14.72 2.75 20.91
C THR A 175 16.09 3.36 20.59
N PRO A 176 16.74 4.04 21.55
CA PRO A 176 18.09 4.58 21.37
C PRO A 176 19.11 3.53 20.89
N GLU A 177 18.98 2.28 21.36
CA GLU A 177 19.83 1.17 20.97
C GLU A 177 19.61 0.79 19.50
N GLN A 178 18.37 0.78 19.02
CA GLN A 178 18.03 0.50 17.62
C GLN A 178 18.56 1.59 16.68
N PHE A 179 18.44 2.87 17.08
CA PHE A 179 19.06 3.96 16.34
C PHE A 179 20.58 3.82 16.28
N LYS A 180 21.22 3.55 17.43
CA LYS A 180 22.67 3.34 17.51
C LYS A 180 23.13 2.19 16.61
N GLN A 181 22.40 1.08 16.56
CA GLN A 181 22.69 -0.05 15.67
C GLN A 181 22.65 0.33 14.18
N ALA A 182 21.65 1.13 13.78
CA ALA A 182 21.55 1.64 12.42
C ALA A 182 22.70 2.62 12.09
N GLU A 183 23.05 3.51 13.04
CA GLU A 183 24.18 4.44 12.93
C GLU A 183 25.51 3.68 12.76
N GLU A 184 25.78 2.69 13.62
CA GLU A 184 26.99 1.86 13.56
C GLU A 184 27.12 1.16 12.21
N THR A 185 26.01 0.65 11.67
CA THR A 185 26.01 0.02 10.34
C THR A 185 26.27 1.05 9.23
N ALA A 186 25.63 2.22 9.30
CA ALA A 186 25.82 3.29 8.33
C ALA A 186 27.28 3.80 8.29
N VAL A 187 27.90 3.96 9.47
CA VAL A 187 29.32 4.32 9.60
C VAL A 187 30.24 3.20 9.13
N LYS A 188 29.98 1.95 9.53
CA LYS A 188 30.80 0.79 9.16
C LYS A 188 30.85 0.56 7.66
N LEU A 189 29.73 0.73 6.97
CA LEU A 189 29.64 0.60 5.51
C LEU A 189 29.96 1.91 4.78
N ASP A 190 30.23 2.99 5.53
CA ASP A 190 30.55 4.30 4.99
C ASP A 190 29.45 4.78 4.01
N LEU A 191 28.18 4.62 4.40
CA LEU A 191 27.03 4.92 3.54
C LEU A 191 26.87 6.42 3.32
N ASP A 192 26.70 6.82 2.06
CA ASP A 192 26.30 8.19 1.69
C ASP A 192 24.77 8.33 1.74
N GLY A 193 24.04 7.24 1.50
CA GLY A 193 22.58 7.25 1.46
C GLY A 193 21.91 5.97 1.94
N LEU A 194 20.67 6.10 2.40
CA LEU A 194 19.76 5.01 2.75
C LEU A 194 18.39 5.28 2.12
N VAL A 195 17.88 4.34 1.33
CA VAL A 195 16.52 4.40 0.78
C VAL A 195 15.61 3.42 1.51
N VAL A 196 14.56 3.94 2.14
CA VAL A 196 13.53 3.14 2.82
C VAL A 196 12.29 3.06 1.94
N ILE A 197 12.02 1.87 1.40
CA ILE A 197 10.89 1.62 0.52
C ILE A 197 9.78 0.97 1.35
N GLY A 198 8.71 1.71 1.64
CA GLY A 198 7.68 1.21 2.57
C GLY A 198 6.44 2.09 2.69
N GLY A 199 5.55 1.74 3.62
CA GLY A 199 4.30 2.46 3.87
C GLY A 199 4.47 3.67 4.79
N ASP A 200 3.37 4.11 5.37
CA ASP A 200 3.30 5.15 6.41
C ASP A 200 4.21 4.84 7.60
N ASP A 201 4.13 3.62 8.15
CA ASP A 201 4.96 3.16 9.26
C ASP A 201 6.46 3.17 8.91
N SER A 202 6.81 2.71 7.71
CA SER A 202 8.20 2.64 7.24
C SER A 202 8.79 4.02 6.96
N ASN A 203 8.00 4.92 6.35
CA ASN A 203 8.44 6.28 6.08
C ASN A 203 8.45 7.14 7.36
N THR A 204 7.69 6.77 8.40
CA THR A 204 7.87 7.28 9.76
C THR A 204 9.26 6.94 10.29
N ASN A 205 9.69 5.66 10.18
CA ASN A 205 11.06 5.26 10.52
C ASN A 205 12.11 6.01 9.67
N ALA A 206 11.84 6.23 8.38
CA ALA A 206 12.75 6.96 7.50
C ALA A 206 12.95 8.41 7.98
N CYS A 207 11.88 9.08 8.41
CA CYS A 207 11.95 10.44 8.95
C CYS A 207 12.71 10.49 10.28
N LEU A 208 12.46 9.53 11.18
CA LEU A 208 13.17 9.39 12.45
C LEU A 208 14.67 9.13 12.25
N LEU A 209 15.03 8.26 11.30
CA LEU A 209 16.42 8.02 10.92
C LEU A 209 17.07 9.27 10.33
N ALA A 210 16.37 10.01 9.46
CA ALA A 210 16.88 11.25 8.87
C ALA A 210 17.21 12.30 9.94
N GLU A 211 16.32 12.46 10.93
CA GLU A 211 16.49 13.36 12.07
C GLU A 211 17.65 12.94 12.97
N ASN A 212 17.70 11.65 13.32
CA ASN A 212 18.77 11.10 14.15
C ASN A 212 20.15 11.24 13.47
N PHE A 213 20.26 10.87 12.19
CA PHE A 213 21.52 10.97 11.46
C PHE A 213 21.96 12.43 11.30
N ARG A 214 21.02 13.35 11.05
CA ARG A 214 21.35 14.78 10.94
C ARG A 214 21.75 15.40 12.28
N SER A 215 21.05 15.10 13.37
CA SER A 215 21.40 15.64 14.70
C SER A 215 22.79 15.21 15.19
N LYS A 216 23.27 14.07 14.68
CA LYS A 216 24.62 13.53 14.95
C LYS A 216 25.66 13.87 13.87
N ASN A 217 25.31 14.71 12.89
CA ASN A 217 26.18 15.09 11.78
C ASN A 217 26.77 13.89 10.98
N LEU A 218 26.02 12.79 10.87
CA LEU A 218 26.40 11.69 9.98
C LEU A 218 26.33 12.15 8.52
N LYS A 219 27.26 11.63 7.69
CA LYS A 219 27.23 11.89 6.25
C LYS A 219 26.01 11.25 5.57
N THR A 220 25.54 10.12 6.11
CA THR A 220 24.47 9.32 5.54
C THR A 220 23.15 10.09 5.47
N ARG A 221 22.56 10.16 4.27
CA ARG A 221 21.26 10.78 4.03
C ARG A 221 20.17 9.72 3.91
N VAL A 222 18.93 10.07 4.22
CA VAL A 222 17.80 9.11 4.21
C VAL A 222 16.69 9.62 3.29
N ILE A 223 16.26 8.77 2.36
CA ILE A 223 15.15 9.03 1.43
C ILE A 223 14.09 7.93 1.55
N GLY A 224 12.82 8.31 1.56
CA GLY A 224 11.67 7.40 1.53
C GLY A 224 11.21 7.07 0.12
N CYS A 225 10.45 6.00 -0.06
CA CYS A 225 9.66 5.71 -1.27
C CYS A 225 8.23 5.25 -0.89
N PRO A 226 7.18 5.73 -1.59
CA PRO A 226 5.79 5.56 -1.17
C PRO A 226 5.21 4.21 -1.61
N LYS A 227 5.41 3.18 -0.80
CA LYS A 227 4.90 1.83 -1.06
C LYS A 227 3.66 1.56 -0.21
N THR A 228 2.54 1.24 -0.83
CA THR A 228 1.43 0.52 -0.18
C THR A 228 0.37 0.16 -1.21
N ILE A 229 -0.17 -1.06 -1.11
CA ILE A 229 -1.32 -1.44 -1.92
C ILE A 229 -2.60 -0.78 -1.39
N ASP A 230 -2.60 -0.29 -0.14
CA ASP A 230 -3.81 0.20 0.53
C ASP A 230 -4.21 1.60 0.05
N GLY A 231 -3.35 2.28 -0.71
CA GLY A 231 -3.63 3.61 -1.26
C GLY A 231 -3.65 4.74 -0.22
N ASP A 232 -3.18 4.48 1.01
CA ASP A 232 -3.30 5.35 2.17
C ASP A 232 -2.07 6.23 2.45
N LEU A 233 -1.04 6.16 1.61
CA LEU A 233 0.13 7.06 1.64
C LEU A 233 0.06 8.03 0.46
N LYS A 234 -0.67 9.14 0.64
CA LYS A 234 -0.91 10.14 -0.39
C LYS A 234 -0.75 11.56 0.12
N CYS A 235 -0.31 12.45 -0.76
CA CYS A 235 -0.40 13.90 -0.63
C CYS A 235 -0.44 14.53 -2.03
N LYS A 236 -0.45 15.86 -2.14
CA LYS A 236 -0.49 16.53 -3.45
C LYS A 236 0.67 16.13 -4.36
N GLU A 237 1.86 16.00 -3.81
CA GLU A 237 3.08 15.64 -4.54
C GLU A 237 3.26 14.12 -4.70
N VAL A 238 2.56 13.31 -3.90
CA VAL A 238 2.52 11.85 -3.97
C VAL A 238 1.06 11.42 -4.23
N PRO A 239 0.57 11.49 -5.49
CA PRO A 239 -0.85 11.28 -5.78
C PRO A 239 -1.33 9.85 -5.51
N THR A 240 -0.43 8.88 -5.61
CA THR A 240 -0.70 7.48 -5.26
C THR A 240 0.54 6.80 -4.73
N SER A 241 0.36 5.81 -3.87
CA SER A 241 1.40 4.85 -3.55
C SER A 241 1.53 3.79 -4.65
N PHE A 242 2.71 3.21 -4.80
CA PHE A 242 2.91 2.15 -5.79
C PHE A 242 2.38 0.80 -5.32
N GLY A 243 1.96 -0.01 -6.29
CA GLY A 243 1.37 -1.34 -6.11
C GLY A 243 -0.14 -1.34 -5.93
N PHE A 244 -0.75 -0.17 -5.65
CA PHE A 244 -2.21 0.00 -5.59
C PHE A 244 -2.87 -0.34 -6.93
N ASP A 245 -2.32 0.15 -8.05
CA ASP A 245 -2.85 -0.07 -9.39
C ASP A 245 -2.85 -1.56 -9.76
N THR A 246 -1.72 -2.23 -9.58
CA THR A 246 -1.59 -3.67 -9.88
C THR A 246 -2.50 -4.51 -8.98
N ALA A 247 -2.51 -4.25 -7.67
CA ALA A 247 -3.32 -5.03 -6.73
C ALA A 247 -4.82 -4.89 -7.04
N CYS A 248 -5.30 -3.67 -7.28
CA CYS A 248 -6.71 -3.43 -7.60
C CYS A 248 -7.12 -4.10 -8.91
N LYS A 249 -6.28 -4.11 -9.96
CA LYS A 249 -6.59 -4.81 -11.21
C LYS A 249 -6.70 -6.32 -11.03
N ILE A 250 -5.84 -6.94 -10.23
CA ILE A 250 -5.92 -8.36 -9.90
C ILE A 250 -7.21 -8.66 -9.14
N TYR A 251 -7.53 -7.87 -8.10
CA TYR A 251 -8.76 -8.07 -7.34
C TYR A 251 -10.00 -7.84 -8.21
N ALA A 252 -10.02 -6.81 -9.05
CA ALA A 252 -11.12 -6.51 -9.94
C ALA A 252 -11.34 -7.61 -10.99
N GLU A 253 -10.29 -8.23 -11.52
CA GLU A 253 -10.38 -9.42 -12.35
C GLU A 253 -11.09 -10.56 -11.61
N MET A 254 -10.61 -10.90 -10.41
CA MET A 254 -11.18 -11.99 -9.60
C MET A 254 -12.63 -11.72 -9.21
N ILE A 255 -12.95 -10.49 -8.78
CA ILE A 255 -14.30 -10.04 -8.46
C ILE A 255 -15.20 -10.10 -9.68
N GLY A 256 -14.72 -9.61 -10.83
CA GLY A 256 -15.44 -9.69 -12.10
C GLY A 256 -15.78 -11.13 -12.47
N ASN A 257 -14.84 -12.07 -12.31
CA ASN A 257 -15.07 -13.49 -12.55
C ASN A 257 -16.13 -14.07 -11.60
N VAL A 258 -16.06 -13.73 -10.31
CA VAL A 258 -17.08 -14.09 -9.31
C VAL A 258 -18.46 -13.54 -9.68
N MET A 259 -18.54 -12.31 -10.19
CA MET A 259 -19.80 -11.71 -10.64
C MET A 259 -20.41 -12.43 -11.85
N ILE A 260 -19.57 -12.85 -12.81
CA ILE A 260 -20.03 -13.64 -13.95
C ILE A 260 -20.55 -15.00 -13.48
N ASP A 261 -19.88 -15.66 -12.53
CA ASP A 261 -20.34 -16.93 -11.95
C ASP A 261 -21.66 -16.76 -11.19
N ALA A 262 -21.78 -15.73 -10.35
CA ALA A 262 -23.01 -15.42 -9.62
C ALA A 262 -24.20 -15.21 -10.58
N ARG A 263 -23.98 -14.47 -11.68
CA ARG A 263 -24.99 -14.27 -12.74
C ARG A 263 -25.33 -15.55 -13.49
N SER A 264 -24.34 -16.43 -13.69
CA SER A 264 -24.51 -17.69 -14.44
C SER A 264 -25.29 -18.74 -13.64
N THR A 265 -25.04 -18.82 -12.33
CA THR A 265 -25.68 -19.81 -11.45
C THR A 265 -26.97 -19.33 -10.82
N GLY A 266 -27.12 -18.01 -10.63
CA GLY A 266 -28.33 -17.37 -10.16
C GLY A 266 -28.70 -17.63 -8.69
N LYS A 267 -27.78 -18.17 -7.87
CA LYS A 267 -28.11 -18.76 -6.55
C LYS A 267 -27.22 -18.40 -5.36
N TYR A 268 -26.14 -17.63 -5.56
CA TYR A 268 -25.16 -17.34 -4.51
C TYR A 268 -24.99 -15.84 -4.27
N TYR A 269 -24.85 -15.46 -3.01
CA TYR A 269 -24.36 -14.15 -2.61
C TYR A 269 -22.89 -14.27 -2.19
N HIS A 270 -22.01 -13.62 -2.95
CA HIS A 270 -20.57 -13.65 -2.69
C HIS A 270 -20.17 -12.43 -1.85
N PHE A 271 -19.63 -12.68 -0.67
CA PHE A 271 -19.08 -11.69 0.24
C PHE A 271 -17.57 -11.69 0.05
N VAL A 272 -17.07 -10.67 -0.64
CA VAL A 272 -15.65 -10.54 -0.98
C VAL A 272 -15.03 -9.52 -0.04
N ARG A 273 -14.26 -10.00 0.94
CA ARG A 273 -13.40 -9.16 1.76
C ARG A 273 -12.14 -8.79 0.97
N LEU A 274 -11.75 -7.53 1.05
CA LEU A 274 -10.57 -6.98 0.38
C LEU A 274 -9.59 -6.44 1.42
N MET A 275 -8.30 -6.69 1.19
CA MET A 275 -7.26 -6.00 1.95
C MET A 275 -7.38 -4.48 1.80
N GLY A 276 -6.93 -3.75 2.82
CA GLY A 276 -7.15 -2.30 2.93
C GLY A 276 -7.39 -1.95 4.39
N ARG A 277 -6.36 -2.14 5.20
CA ARG A 277 -6.45 -2.13 6.67
C ARG A 277 -7.13 -0.90 7.21
N ALA A 278 -6.61 0.27 6.86
CA ALA A 278 -6.98 1.52 7.49
C ALA A 278 -7.96 2.34 6.65
N ALA A 279 -8.07 2.09 5.34
CA ALA A 279 -8.87 2.90 4.42
C ALA A 279 -9.54 2.01 3.36
N SER A 280 -10.67 2.47 2.82
CA SER A 280 -11.46 1.69 1.85
C SER A 280 -11.06 1.92 0.39
N HIS A 281 -9.86 2.44 0.10
CA HIS A 281 -9.45 2.80 -1.27
C HIS A 281 -9.50 1.62 -2.24
N ILE A 282 -9.00 0.44 -1.82
CA ILE A 282 -9.05 -0.78 -2.65
C ILE A 282 -10.50 -1.17 -2.93
N THR A 283 -11.35 -1.18 -1.91
CA THR A 283 -12.77 -1.51 -2.05
C THR A 283 -13.48 -0.55 -2.99
N LEU A 284 -13.21 0.76 -2.87
CA LEU A 284 -13.78 1.79 -3.73
C LEU A 284 -13.34 1.63 -5.19
N GLU A 285 -12.05 1.41 -5.43
CA GLU A 285 -11.51 1.20 -6.77
C GLU A 285 -12.09 -0.07 -7.41
N CYS A 286 -12.13 -1.19 -6.67
CA CYS A 286 -12.72 -2.43 -7.17
C CYS A 286 -14.22 -2.24 -7.46
N ALA A 287 -14.94 -1.46 -6.66
CA ALA A 287 -16.35 -1.15 -6.90
C ALA A 287 -16.55 -0.35 -8.19
N LEU A 288 -15.71 0.66 -8.44
CA LEU A 288 -15.71 1.44 -9.68
C LEU A 288 -15.40 0.58 -10.91
N GLN A 289 -14.49 -0.38 -10.80
CA GLN A 289 -14.12 -1.26 -11.92
C GLN A 289 -15.14 -2.37 -12.22
N THR A 290 -15.92 -2.83 -11.22
CA THR A 290 -16.70 -4.08 -11.35
C THR A 290 -18.21 -3.91 -11.15
N HIS A 291 -18.67 -2.81 -10.55
CA HIS A 291 -20.08 -2.51 -10.29
C HIS A 291 -20.82 -3.57 -9.44
N PRO A 292 -20.34 -3.88 -8.22
CA PRO A 292 -20.99 -4.82 -7.31
C PRO A 292 -22.34 -4.32 -6.83
N ASN A 293 -23.18 -5.22 -6.34
CA ASN A 293 -24.48 -4.85 -5.81
C ASN A 293 -24.36 -4.09 -4.49
N ILE A 294 -23.37 -4.46 -3.67
CA ILE A 294 -23.10 -3.76 -2.42
C ILE A 294 -21.60 -3.53 -2.32
N SER A 295 -21.20 -2.33 -1.91
CA SER A 295 -19.84 -2.05 -1.45
C SER A 295 -19.92 -1.21 -0.20
N LEU A 296 -19.29 -1.70 0.86
CA LEU A 296 -19.20 -0.99 2.12
C LEU A 296 -17.97 -0.09 2.08
N ILE A 297 -18.14 1.18 2.45
CA ILE A 297 -17.04 2.15 2.59
C ILE A 297 -16.95 2.48 4.07
N GLY A 298 -15.87 2.05 4.73
CA GLY A 298 -15.69 2.22 6.17
C GLY A 298 -15.80 3.67 6.61
N GLU A 299 -15.24 4.60 5.85
CA GLU A 299 -15.31 6.03 6.11
C GLU A 299 -16.76 6.54 6.14
N GLU A 300 -17.64 6.03 5.27
CA GLU A 300 -19.07 6.37 5.27
C GLU A 300 -19.80 5.75 6.47
N VAL A 301 -19.47 4.50 6.82
CA VAL A 301 -20.01 3.79 8.00
C VAL A 301 -19.70 4.56 9.27
N PHE A 302 -18.45 5.01 9.42
CA PHE A 302 -17.99 5.80 10.56
C PHE A 302 -18.67 7.18 10.59
N ALA A 303 -18.69 7.91 9.47
CA ALA A 303 -19.30 9.23 9.40
C ALA A 303 -20.80 9.21 9.74
N LYS A 304 -21.52 8.15 9.35
CA LYS A 304 -22.94 7.95 9.67
C LYS A 304 -23.19 7.32 11.04
N LYS A 305 -22.14 6.96 11.78
CA LYS A 305 -22.20 6.26 13.06
C LYS A 305 -23.06 4.99 13.00
N GLN A 306 -22.92 4.23 11.91
CA GLN A 306 -23.70 3.01 11.73
C GLN A 306 -23.28 1.95 12.74
N THR A 307 -24.27 1.25 13.30
CA THR A 307 -24.05 0.04 14.09
C THR A 307 -23.87 -1.17 13.18
N LEU A 308 -23.37 -2.27 13.74
CA LEU A 308 -23.27 -3.55 13.05
C LEU A 308 -24.66 -4.03 12.58
N LYS A 309 -25.71 -3.74 13.36
CA LYS A 309 -27.10 -3.96 12.96
C LYS A 309 -27.48 -3.11 11.75
N ASN A 310 -27.15 -1.81 11.73
CA ASN A 310 -27.48 -0.96 10.58
C ASN A 310 -26.81 -1.44 9.28
N VAL A 311 -25.56 -1.88 9.36
CA VAL A 311 -24.83 -2.45 8.22
C VAL A 311 -25.51 -3.74 7.74
N THR A 312 -25.92 -4.60 8.68
CA THR A 312 -26.65 -5.84 8.38
C THR A 312 -28.01 -5.56 7.72
N ASP A 313 -28.81 -4.68 8.34
CA ASP A 313 -30.14 -4.30 7.84
C ASP A 313 -30.06 -3.76 6.41
N TYR A 314 -29.06 -2.90 6.13
CA TYR A 314 -28.83 -2.36 4.78
C TYR A 314 -28.60 -3.45 3.74
N MET A 315 -27.78 -4.46 4.06
CA MET A 315 -27.55 -5.59 3.16
C MET A 315 -28.82 -6.42 2.97
N VAL A 316 -29.51 -6.74 4.06
CA VAL A 316 -30.74 -7.55 4.04
C VAL A 316 -31.84 -6.86 3.23
N ASP A 317 -31.97 -5.54 3.33
CA ASP A 317 -32.95 -4.75 2.57
C ASP A 317 -32.69 -4.83 1.07
N ILE A 318 -31.43 -4.73 0.64
CA ILE A 318 -31.06 -4.87 -0.78
C ILE A 318 -31.30 -6.32 -1.24
N ILE A 319 -30.88 -7.31 -0.46
CA ILE A 319 -31.07 -8.74 -0.78
C ILE A 319 -32.57 -9.06 -0.94
N SER A 320 -33.41 -8.54 -0.05
CA SER A 320 -34.86 -8.73 -0.10
C SER A 320 -35.48 -8.11 -1.36
N LYS A 321 -35.13 -6.85 -1.67
CA LYS A 321 -35.59 -6.16 -2.91
C LYS A 321 -35.11 -6.85 -4.18
N ARG A 322 -33.91 -7.42 -4.16
CA ARG A 322 -33.39 -8.22 -5.29
C ARG A 322 -34.16 -9.53 -5.44
N ALA A 323 -34.47 -10.21 -4.34
CA ALA A 323 -35.28 -11.43 -4.37
C ALA A 323 -36.70 -11.18 -4.91
N GLU A 324 -37.32 -10.04 -4.60
CA GLU A 324 -38.60 -9.61 -5.20
C GLU A 324 -38.52 -9.46 -6.74
N ARG A 325 -37.34 -9.13 -7.27
CA ARG A 325 -37.05 -9.07 -8.71
C ARG A 325 -36.61 -10.41 -9.30
N GLY A 326 -36.63 -11.49 -8.52
CA GLY A 326 -36.18 -12.82 -8.93
C GLY A 326 -34.66 -13.03 -8.86
N PHE A 327 -33.89 -12.09 -8.30
CA PHE A 327 -32.44 -12.23 -8.13
C PHE A 327 -32.09 -12.76 -6.74
N ASN A 328 -31.82 -14.06 -6.66
CA ASN A 328 -31.33 -14.74 -5.45
C ASN A 328 -29.79 -14.84 -5.41
N TYR A 329 -29.11 -13.88 -6.04
CA TYR A 329 -27.66 -13.81 -6.13
C TYR A 329 -27.17 -12.37 -6.10
N GLY A 330 -25.90 -12.18 -5.77
CA GLY A 330 -25.25 -10.88 -5.81
C GLY A 330 -23.80 -10.93 -5.34
N VAL A 331 -23.12 -9.79 -5.43
CA VAL A 331 -21.74 -9.62 -4.95
C VAL A 331 -21.65 -8.41 -4.04
N ILE A 332 -20.98 -8.60 -2.91
CA ILE A 332 -20.83 -7.64 -1.81
C ILE A 332 -19.33 -7.46 -1.54
N LEU A 333 -18.82 -6.24 -1.66
CA LEU A 333 -17.43 -5.91 -1.33
C LEU A 333 -17.33 -5.33 0.07
N ILE A 334 -16.37 -5.83 0.85
CA ILE A 334 -16.16 -5.50 2.25
C ILE A 334 -14.69 -5.13 2.47
N PRO A 335 -14.37 -3.92 2.97
CA PRO A 335 -13.00 -3.60 3.38
C PRO A 335 -12.66 -4.41 4.64
N GLU A 336 -11.47 -5.01 4.71
CA GLU A 336 -11.05 -5.80 5.88
C GLU A 336 -11.07 -4.98 7.18
N GLY A 337 -10.82 -3.67 7.06
CA GLY A 337 -10.84 -2.73 8.18
C GLY A 337 -12.24 -2.32 8.65
N LEU A 338 -13.34 -2.82 8.04
CA LEU A 338 -14.70 -2.35 8.33
C LEU A 338 -15.03 -2.30 9.83
N ILE A 339 -14.58 -3.28 10.59
CA ILE A 339 -14.79 -3.37 12.04
C ILE A 339 -14.18 -2.17 12.80
N ASP A 340 -13.06 -1.62 12.31
CA ASP A 340 -12.42 -0.44 12.87
C ASP A 340 -13.17 0.85 12.49
N PHE A 341 -14.23 0.78 11.68
CA PHE A 341 -15.06 1.93 11.32
C PHE A 341 -16.44 1.93 12.00
N ILE A 342 -16.82 0.83 12.64
CA ILE A 342 -18.09 0.72 13.38
C ILE A 342 -17.86 1.21 14.82
N PRO A 343 -18.43 2.34 15.27
CA PRO A 343 -18.05 2.95 16.54
C PRO A 343 -18.23 2.07 17.79
N GLU A 344 -19.29 1.26 17.83
CA GLU A 344 -19.52 0.32 18.93
C GLU A 344 -18.48 -0.81 18.97
N VAL A 345 -17.99 -1.25 17.79
CA VAL A 345 -16.92 -2.26 17.68
C VAL A 345 -15.56 -1.63 18.02
N GLN A 346 -15.30 -0.38 17.61
CA GLN A 346 -14.10 0.35 18.03
C GLN A 346 -14.01 0.47 19.55
N LYS A 347 -15.13 0.82 20.20
CA LYS A 347 -15.18 0.92 21.66
C LYS A 347 -14.89 -0.44 22.31
N LEU A 348 -15.51 -1.50 21.82
CA LEU A 348 -15.22 -2.87 22.28
C LEU A 348 -13.73 -3.21 22.10
N ILE A 349 -13.15 -2.97 20.91
CA ILE A 349 -11.73 -3.21 20.63
C ILE A 349 -10.82 -2.41 21.57
N ALA A 350 -11.15 -1.15 21.85
CA ALA A 350 -10.39 -0.31 22.77
C ALA A 350 -10.42 -0.86 24.20
N GLU A 351 -11.59 -1.25 24.71
CA GLU A 351 -11.73 -1.89 26.03
C GLU A 351 -10.94 -3.21 26.08
N LEU A 352 -11.03 -4.04 25.03
CA LEU A 352 -10.25 -5.28 24.92
C LEU A 352 -8.74 -5.02 24.89
N ASN A 353 -8.29 -3.96 24.21
CA ASN A 353 -6.87 -3.59 24.15
C ASN A 353 -6.32 -3.22 25.53
N GLU A 354 -7.08 -2.47 26.32
CA GLU A 354 -6.67 -2.09 27.67
C GLU A 354 -6.54 -3.31 28.58
N ILE A 355 -7.52 -4.23 28.51
CA ILE A 355 -7.52 -5.49 29.27
C ILE A 355 -6.31 -6.37 28.87
N LEU A 356 -6.12 -6.60 27.56
CA LEU A 356 -5.03 -7.45 27.03
C LEU A 356 -3.63 -6.90 27.32
N ALA A 357 -3.49 -5.57 27.45
CA ALA A 357 -2.20 -4.94 27.70
C ALA A 357 -1.72 -5.04 29.16
N HIS A 358 -2.62 -5.26 30.12
CA HIS A 358 -2.31 -5.14 31.55
C HIS A 358 -2.55 -6.43 32.34
N GLU A 359 -3.26 -7.41 31.78
CA GLU A 359 -3.77 -8.55 32.55
C GLU A 359 -3.65 -9.88 31.80
N VAL A 360 -3.55 -10.97 32.57
CA VAL A 360 -3.68 -12.33 32.03
C VAL A 360 -5.17 -12.60 31.85
N VAL A 361 -5.62 -12.80 30.61
CA VAL A 361 -6.98 -13.25 30.30
C VAL A 361 -7.21 -14.55 31.03
N ASP A 362 -8.12 -14.56 32.00
CA ASP A 362 -8.38 -15.71 32.83
C ASP A 362 -9.30 -16.71 32.11
N GLU A 363 -8.98 -18.00 32.19
CA GLU A 363 -9.79 -19.06 31.57
C GLU A 363 -11.23 -19.11 32.12
N ALA A 364 -11.46 -18.53 33.31
CA ALA A 364 -12.76 -18.44 33.96
C ALA A 364 -13.66 -17.31 33.41
N GLY A 365 -13.15 -16.43 32.54
CA GLY A 365 -13.92 -15.37 31.88
C GLY A 365 -14.29 -14.18 32.76
N VAL A 366 -13.62 -13.98 33.92
CA VAL A 366 -13.89 -12.84 34.81
C VAL A 366 -13.55 -11.53 34.13
N TRP A 367 -12.60 -11.53 33.18
CA TRP A 367 -12.28 -10.35 32.36
C TRP A 367 -13.51 -9.75 31.66
N LYS A 368 -14.54 -10.54 31.31
CA LYS A 368 -15.78 -10.04 30.69
C LYS A 368 -16.51 -9.02 31.57
N THR A 369 -16.38 -9.12 32.90
CA THR A 369 -17.00 -8.19 33.85
C THR A 369 -16.42 -6.77 33.79
N LYS A 370 -15.26 -6.60 33.12
CA LYS A 370 -14.59 -5.31 32.94
C LYS A 370 -15.05 -4.57 31.69
N LEU A 371 -15.76 -5.24 30.78
CA LEU A 371 -16.38 -4.60 29.64
C LEU A 371 -17.57 -3.75 30.10
N THR A 372 -17.84 -2.66 29.39
CA THR A 372 -19.09 -1.94 29.61
C THR A 372 -20.29 -2.82 29.21
N PRO A 373 -21.49 -2.66 29.79
CA PRO A 373 -22.64 -3.52 29.48
C PRO A 373 -22.96 -3.58 27.97
N GLN A 374 -22.79 -2.45 27.27
CA GLN A 374 -22.97 -2.37 25.82
C GLN A 374 -21.91 -3.17 25.04
N SER A 375 -20.64 -3.08 25.45
CA SER A 375 -19.55 -3.84 24.83
C SER A 375 -19.70 -5.34 25.10
N LEU A 376 -20.16 -5.72 26.29
CA LEU A 376 -20.42 -7.11 26.64
C LEU A 376 -21.58 -7.69 25.81
N GLU A 377 -22.69 -6.97 25.68
CA GLU A 377 -23.82 -7.37 24.84
C GLU A 377 -23.39 -7.53 23.38
N LEU A 378 -22.62 -6.57 22.85
CA LEU A 378 -22.06 -6.68 21.51
C LEU A 378 -21.14 -7.88 21.39
N PHE A 379 -20.22 -8.09 22.33
CA PHE A 379 -19.27 -9.19 22.31
C PHE A 379 -19.97 -10.55 22.31
N ASP A 380 -21.00 -10.73 23.15
CA ASP A 380 -21.77 -11.97 23.24
C ASP A 380 -22.68 -12.19 22.00
N LEU A 381 -23.03 -11.13 21.26
CA LEU A 381 -23.73 -11.23 19.97
C LEU A 381 -22.81 -11.74 18.85
N LEU A 382 -21.51 -11.50 18.95
CA LEU A 382 -20.55 -11.91 17.92
C LEU A 382 -20.41 -13.43 17.88
N PRO A 383 -20.19 -14.03 16.69
CA PRO A 383 -19.89 -15.45 16.58
C PRO A 383 -18.64 -15.82 17.40
N GLN A 384 -18.60 -17.01 18.00
CA GLN A 384 -17.48 -17.45 18.85
C GLN A 384 -16.12 -17.32 18.16
N ALA A 385 -16.01 -17.68 16.88
CA ALA A 385 -14.77 -17.54 16.12
C ALA A 385 -14.30 -16.07 16.04
N ILE A 386 -15.22 -15.11 15.94
CA ILE A 386 -14.89 -13.67 15.91
C ILE A 386 -14.47 -13.17 17.30
N GLN A 387 -15.15 -13.64 18.36
CA GLN A 387 -14.76 -13.36 19.73
C GLN A 387 -13.30 -13.77 19.98
N GLU A 388 -12.92 -14.99 19.57
CA GLU A 388 -11.55 -15.51 19.67
C GLU A 388 -10.56 -14.69 18.83
N GLN A 389 -10.94 -14.31 17.60
CA GLN A 389 -10.10 -13.52 16.71
C GLN A 389 -9.83 -12.09 17.24
N LEU A 390 -10.80 -11.46 17.92
CA LEU A 390 -10.63 -10.14 18.55
C LEU A 390 -9.66 -10.18 19.75
N MET A 391 -9.49 -11.35 20.36
CA MET A 391 -8.59 -11.57 21.51
C MET A 391 -7.14 -11.92 21.11
N LEU A 392 -6.84 -12.02 19.80
CA LEU A 392 -5.48 -12.29 19.31
C LEU A 392 -4.47 -11.19 19.67
N GLU A 393 -3.19 -11.55 19.77
CA GLU A 393 -2.11 -10.58 19.97
C GLU A 393 -2.13 -9.46 18.92
N ARG A 394 -1.75 -8.24 19.32
CA ARG A 394 -1.62 -7.09 18.41
C ARG A 394 -0.32 -7.17 17.62
N ASP A 395 -0.27 -6.48 16.47
CA ASP A 395 0.97 -6.41 15.69
C ASP A 395 2.04 -5.51 16.37
N PRO A 396 3.30 -5.47 15.88
CA PRO A 396 4.35 -4.61 16.46
C PRO A 396 4.03 -3.10 16.45
N HIS A 397 2.99 -2.68 15.72
CA HIS A 397 2.51 -1.31 15.67
C HIS A 397 1.37 -1.04 16.65
N GLY A 398 0.92 -2.05 17.40
CA GLY A 398 -0.16 -1.97 18.39
C GLY A 398 -1.56 -2.08 17.77
N ASN A 399 -1.64 -2.48 16.50
CA ASN A 399 -2.88 -2.51 15.76
C ASN A 399 -3.50 -3.92 15.79
N VAL A 400 -4.83 -3.99 15.70
CA VAL A 400 -5.57 -5.24 15.53
C VAL A 400 -5.17 -5.92 14.21
N GLN A 401 -5.07 -7.25 14.24
CA GLN A 401 -4.80 -8.06 13.05
C GLN A 401 -6.09 -8.26 12.23
N VAL A 402 -6.66 -7.18 11.69
CA VAL A 402 -7.94 -7.18 10.96
C VAL A 402 -8.00 -8.18 9.81
N ALA A 403 -6.86 -8.46 9.16
CA ALA A 403 -6.76 -9.48 8.12
C ALA A 403 -7.13 -10.89 8.60
N LYS A 404 -6.98 -11.19 9.90
CA LYS A 404 -7.35 -12.46 10.55
C LYS A 404 -8.79 -12.49 11.04
N ILE A 405 -9.46 -11.33 11.08
CA ILE A 405 -10.85 -11.26 11.50
C ILE A 405 -11.73 -11.53 10.28
N GLU A 406 -12.52 -12.61 10.35
CA GLU A 406 -13.36 -13.09 9.25
C GLU A 406 -14.67 -12.30 9.16
N THR A 407 -14.56 -10.98 8.97
CA THR A 407 -15.69 -10.04 8.92
C THR A 407 -16.75 -10.45 7.89
N GLU A 408 -16.36 -11.01 6.76
CA GLU A 408 -17.28 -11.53 5.74
C GLU A 408 -18.13 -12.69 6.24
N LYS A 409 -17.56 -13.61 7.02
CA LYS A 409 -18.30 -14.74 7.58
C LYS A 409 -19.24 -14.29 8.69
N MET A 410 -18.79 -13.35 9.52
CA MET A 410 -19.63 -12.69 10.51
C MET A 410 -20.87 -12.07 9.85
N LEU A 411 -20.65 -11.26 8.80
CA LEU A 411 -21.75 -10.60 8.08
C LEU A 411 -22.68 -11.60 7.38
N ILE A 412 -22.15 -12.70 6.83
CA ILE A 412 -22.99 -13.79 6.29
C ILE A 412 -23.94 -14.33 7.36
N GLN A 413 -23.43 -14.70 8.53
CA GLN A 413 -24.25 -15.27 9.62
C GLN A 413 -25.31 -14.28 10.14
N MET A 414 -24.95 -13.00 10.24
CA MET A 414 -25.89 -11.95 10.65
C MET A 414 -27.01 -11.75 9.61
N VAL A 415 -26.66 -11.73 8.32
CA VAL A 415 -27.62 -11.65 7.22
C VAL A 415 -28.53 -12.88 7.19
N GLU A 416 -27.99 -14.08 7.39
CA GLU A 416 -28.78 -15.32 7.46
C GLU A 416 -29.79 -15.27 8.59
N THR A 417 -29.35 -14.88 9.79
CA THR A 417 -30.20 -14.77 10.98
C THR A 417 -31.34 -13.76 10.76
N GLU A 418 -31.04 -12.60 10.18
CA GLU A 418 -32.04 -11.57 9.94
C GLU A 418 -33.00 -11.94 8.79
N LEU A 419 -32.52 -12.59 7.73
CA LEU A 419 -33.38 -13.10 6.65
C LEU A 419 -34.30 -14.23 7.14
N GLU A 420 -33.89 -15.07 8.07
CA GLU A 420 -34.75 -16.08 8.68
C GLU A 420 -35.88 -15.45 9.47
N LYS A 421 -35.58 -14.45 10.32
CA LYS A 421 -36.61 -13.66 11.03
C LYS A 421 -37.61 -13.04 10.06
N ARG A 422 -37.15 -12.46 8.96
CA ARG A 422 -38.02 -11.90 7.91
C ARG A 422 -38.83 -12.98 7.18
N ARG A 423 -38.28 -14.18 7.02
CA ARG A 423 -39.00 -15.33 6.45
C ARG A 423 -40.12 -15.79 7.37
N GLU A 424 -39.87 -15.92 8.67
CA GLU A 424 -40.88 -16.26 9.69
C GLU A 424 -42.02 -15.22 9.72
N GLN A 425 -41.69 -13.94 9.50
CA GLN A 425 -42.66 -12.85 9.38
C GLN A 425 -43.35 -12.78 8.00
N GLY A 426 -42.96 -13.60 7.03
CA GLY A 426 -43.49 -13.62 5.67
C GLY A 426 -43.05 -12.46 4.77
N SER A 427 -42.11 -11.62 5.22
CA SER A 427 -41.56 -10.47 4.48
C SER A 427 -40.38 -10.81 3.58
N TYR A 428 -39.83 -12.02 3.67
CA TYR A 428 -38.80 -12.55 2.76
C TYR A 428 -39.18 -13.93 2.20
N LYS A 429 -39.18 -14.05 0.87
CA LYS A 429 -39.53 -15.29 0.14
C LYS A 429 -38.39 -15.84 -0.72
N GLY A 430 -37.23 -15.19 -0.70
CA GLY A 430 -36.07 -15.57 -1.51
C GLY A 430 -35.27 -16.72 -0.90
N GLN A 431 -34.26 -17.15 -1.65
CA GLN A 431 -33.22 -18.07 -1.16
C GLN A 431 -31.93 -17.30 -0.96
N PHE A 432 -31.26 -17.55 0.16
CA PHE A 432 -29.96 -16.97 0.46
C PHE A 432 -28.94 -18.08 0.67
N ARG A 433 -27.78 -17.95 0.03
CA ARG A 433 -26.62 -18.83 0.18
C ARG A 433 -25.37 -17.97 0.13
N GLY A 434 -24.80 -17.65 1.29
CA GLY A 434 -23.57 -16.87 1.40
C GLY A 434 -22.35 -17.67 0.95
N GLN A 435 -21.40 -17.02 0.28
CA GLN A 435 -20.08 -17.55 -0.05
C GLN A 435 -19.03 -16.51 0.32
N SER A 436 -18.05 -16.89 1.16
CA SER A 436 -16.98 -16.00 1.62
C SER A 436 -15.76 -16.07 0.71
N HIS A 437 -15.19 -14.92 0.38
CA HIS A 437 -13.91 -14.78 -0.32
C HIS A 437 -13.06 -13.74 0.42
N PHE A 438 -11.74 -13.92 0.47
CA PHE A 438 -10.82 -12.90 0.96
C PHE A 438 -9.68 -12.72 -0.03
N PHE A 439 -9.68 -11.59 -0.73
CA PHE A 439 -8.65 -11.26 -1.71
C PHE A 439 -7.64 -10.28 -1.10
N GLY A 440 -6.36 -10.64 -1.21
CA GLY A 440 -5.30 -9.91 -0.55
C GLY A 440 -3.88 -10.37 -0.90
N TYR A 441 -3.44 -11.49 -0.35
CA TYR A 441 -2.05 -11.93 -0.52
C TYR A 441 -1.67 -12.18 -1.97
N GLU A 442 -2.61 -12.66 -2.78
CA GLU A 442 -2.46 -12.90 -4.22
C GLU A 442 -2.23 -11.62 -5.03
N GLY A 443 -2.73 -10.45 -4.58
CA GLY A 443 -2.54 -9.16 -5.26
C GLY A 443 -1.22 -8.46 -4.92
N ARG A 444 -0.62 -8.79 -3.76
CA ARG A 444 0.61 -8.13 -3.25
C ARG A 444 1.89 -8.49 -4.01
N CYS A 445 1.88 -9.62 -4.72
CA CYS A 445 3.07 -10.17 -5.39
C CYS A 445 2.85 -10.39 -6.90
N GLY A 446 1.74 -9.91 -7.47
CA GLY A 446 1.50 -9.98 -8.90
C GLY A 446 2.55 -9.24 -9.72
N LEU A 447 2.66 -9.57 -11.01
CA LEU A 447 3.52 -8.83 -11.93
C LEU A 447 3.05 -7.37 -12.02
N PRO A 448 3.93 -6.39 -11.80
CA PRO A 448 3.54 -4.98 -11.82
C PRO A 448 3.03 -4.58 -13.20
N THR A 449 1.92 -3.84 -13.25
CA THR A 449 1.39 -3.26 -14.49
C THR A 449 2.43 -2.35 -15.15
N ASN A 450 2.23 -1.95 -16.42
CA ASN A 450 3.13 -0.98 -17.04
C ASN A 450 3.20 0.34 -16.27
N PHE A 451 2.08 0.75 -15.65
CA PHE A 451 2.02 1.91 -14.76
C PHE A 451 2.92 1.73 -13.53
N ASP A 452 2.68 0.70 -12.70
CA ASP A 452 3.50 0.48 -11.50
C ASP A 452 4.97 0.20 -11.83
N SER A 453 5.25 -0.50 -12.95
CA SER A 453 6.62 -0.76 -13.40
C SER A 453 7.37 0.56 -13.67
N SER A 454 6.76 1.45 -14.45
CA SER A 454 7.36 2.74 -14.84
C SER A 454 7.40 3.72 -13.66
N TYR A 455 6.33 3.78 -12.85
CA TYR A 455 6.23 4.62 -11.68
C TYR A 455 7.28 4.26 -10.63
N CYS A 456 7.42 2.97 -10.30
CA CYS A 456 8.44 2.48 -9.37
C CYS A 456 9.85 2.75 -9.88
N TYR A 457 10.10 2.51 -11.17
CA TYR A 457 11.40 2.78 -11.78
C TYR A 457 11.77 4.26 -11.69
N ALA A 458 10.83 5.16 -12.01
CA ALA A 458 11.02 6.61 -11.87
C ALA A 458 11.23 7.04 -10.41
N LEU A 459 10.48 6.48 -9.44
CA LEU A 459 10.66 6.74 -8.01
C LEU A 459 12.07 6.34 -7.53
N GLY A 460 12.57 5.18 -7.99
CA GLY A 460 13.91 4.72 -7.67
C GLY A 460 14.99 5.60 -8.27
N TYR A 461 14.86 5.94 -9.54
CA TYR A 461 15.78 6.85 -10.25
C TYR A 461 15.82 8.22 -9.56
N ALA A 462 14.66 8.72 -9.13
CA ALA A 462 14.53 9.96 -8.39
C ALA A 462 15.18 9.89 -6.99
N ALA A 463 15.02 8.78 -6.27
CA ALA A 463 15.67 8.60 -4.97
C ALA A 463 17.20 8.63 -5.09
N GLY A 464 17.76 7.98 -6.12
CA GLY A 464 19.18 8.06 -6.44
C GLY A 464 19.64 9.50 -6.73
N ALA A 465 18.87 10.24 -7.52
CA ALA A 465 19.14 11.63 -7.85
C ALA A 465 19.08 12.57 -6.63
N LEU A 466 18.11 12.39 -5.73
CA LEU A 466 17.99 13.17 -4.49
C LEU A 466 19.18 12.92 -3.56
N LEU A 467 19.60 11.66 -3.40
CA LEU A 467 20.79 11.31 -2.60
C LEU A 467 22.07 11.89 -3.21
N HIS A 468 22.22 11.81 -4.53
CA HIS A 468 23.37 12.40 -5.22
C HIS A 468 23.42 13.92 -5.08
N ALA A 469 22.26 14.59 -5.04
CA ALA A 469 22.14 16.01 -4.73
C ALA A 469 22.31 16.35 -3.23
N GLY A 470 22.59 15.36 -2.36
CA GLY A 470 22.79 15.55 -0.93
C GLY A 470 21.51 15.79 -0.12
N LYS A 471 20.33 15.50 -0.67
CA LYS A 471 19.04 15.68 0.02
C LYS A 471 18.81 14.55 1.03
N THR A 472 18.06 14.85 2.09
CA THR A 472 17.70 13.92 3.18
C THR A 472 16.34 14.27 3.76
N GLY A 473 15.65 13.32 4.39
CA GLY A 473 14.34 13.55 5.01
C GLY A 473 13.22 13.81 3.98
N LEU A 474 13.41 13.37 2.73
CA LEU A 474 12.41 13.48 1.68
C LEU A 474 11.87 12.10 1.31
N ILE A 475 10.63 12.02 0.87
CA ILE A 475 10.06 10.87 0.17
C ILE A 475 10.11 11.14 -1.33
N SER A 476 10.63 10.20 -2.11
CA SER A 476 10.67 10.28 -3.57
C SER A 476 9.24 10.44 -4.11
N SER A 477 9.04 11.38 -5.03
CA SER A 477 7.72 11.75 -5.54
C SER A 477 7.71 11.88 -7.06
N VAL A 478 6.70 11.29 -7.70
CA VAL A 478 6.41 11.48 -9.13
C VAL A 478 4.95 11.89 -9.27
N GLY A 479 4.71 12.94 -10.05
CA GLY A 479 3.40 13.55 -10.26
C GLY A 479 3.02 13.63 -11.74
N ASN A 480 1.89 14.26 -12.02
CA ASN A 480 1.28 14.30 -13.37
C ASN A 480 0.99 12.89 -13.95
N LEU A 481 0.53 11.97 -13.09
CA LEU A 481 0.46 10.54 -13.36
C LEU A 481 -0.66 10.12 -14.35
N ALA A 482 -1.55 11.04 -14.72
CA ALA A 482 -2.54 10.81 -15.80
C ALA A 482 -1.97 11.12 -17.20
N ALA A 483 -0.84 11.82 -17.29
CA ALA A 483 -0.17 12.11 -18.55
C ALA A 483 0.72 10.93 -19.00
N PRO A 484 1.18 10.91 -20.26
CA PRO A 484 2.25 10.00 -20.69
C PRO A 484 3.49 10.11 -19.79
N VAL A 485 4.23 9.00 -19.65
CA VAL A 485 5.36 8.90 -18.72
C VAL A 485 6.41 9.98 -18.93
N GLU A 486 6.64 10.39 -20.17
CA GLU A 486 7.60 11.42 -20.54
C GLU A 486 7.26 12.79 -19.93
N GLU A 487 5.99 13.04 -19.62
CA GLU A 487 5.47 14.30 -19.06
C GLU A 487 5.32 14.27 -17.54
N TRP A 488 5.67 13.17 -16.89
CA TRP A 488 5.64 13.07 -15.44
C TRP A 488 6.63 14.04 -14.79
N THR A 489 6.21 14.65 -13.68
CA THR A 489 7.06 15.52 -12.87
C THR A 489 7.77 14.69 -11.81
N VAL A 490 9.02 15.00 -11.50
CA VAL A 490 9.83 14.19 -10.55
C VAL A 490 10.43 15.08 -9.47
N GLY A 491 10.48 14.61 -8.22
CA GLY A 491 11.01 15.37 -7.10
C GLY A 491 11.16 14.55 -5.82
N GLY A 492 11.22 15.26 -4.68
CA GLY A 492 11.18 14.69 -3.34
C GLY A 492 10.36 15.58 -2.40
N THR A 493 9.42 14.99 -1.67
CA THR A 493 8.53 15.71 -0.76
C THR A 493 9.04 15.61 0.67
N ALA A 494 9.00 16.67 1.46
CA ALA A 494 9.46 16.62 2.85
C ALA A 494 8.64 15.60 3.67
N LEU A 495 9.29 14.61 4.28
CA LEU A 495 8.60 13.55 5.05
C LEU A 495 7.77 14.14 6.20
N THR A 496 8.30 15.17 6.87
CA THR A 496 7.60 15.91 7.94
C THR A 496 6.30 16.52 7.46
N SER A 497 6.14 16.82 6.16
CA SER A 497 4.90 17.35 5.61
C SER A 497 3.75 16.36 5.50
N LEU A 498 4.05 15.06 5.64
CA LEU A 498 3.05 14.00 5.73
C LEU A 498 2.77 13.60 7.19
N MET A 499 3.46 14.20 8.16
CA MET A 499 3.39 13.75 9.56
C MET A 499 2.27 14.41 10.36
N ASP A 500 1.84 13.67 11.37
CA ASP A 500 0.95 14.06 12.46
C ASP A 500 1.41 13.35 13.75
N VAL A 501 0.77 13.64 14.89
CA VAL A 501 1.03 12.95 16.15
C VAL A 501 -0.17 12.11 16.59
N GLU A 502 0.10 10.89 17.01
CA GLU A 502 -0.87 10.02 17.66
C GLU A 502 -0.51 9.83 19.13
N ARG A 503 -1.52 9.77 20.00
CA ARG A 503 -1.32 9.48 21.41
C ARG A 503 -1.33 7.97 21.63
N ARG A 504 -0.18 7.38 21.94
CA ARG A 504 -0.03 5.94 22.26
C ARG A 504 0.57 5.79 23.66
N HIS A 505 -0.11 5.05 24.55
CA HIS A 505 0.26 4.89 25.96
C HIS A 505 0.56 6.23 26.67
N GLY A 506 -0.28 7.23 26.43
CA GLY A 506 -0.15 8.56 27.04
C GLY A 506 0.94 9.47 26.43
N LYS A 507 1.80 8.98 25.53
CA LYS A 507 2.85 9.75 24.85
C LYS A 507 2.45 10.10 23.41
N PHE A 508 2.83 11.29 22.94
CA PHE A 508 2.74 11.63 21.52
C PHE A 508 3.84 10.91 20.76
N LYS A 509 3.45 10.12 19.76
CA LYS A 509 4.34 9.48 18.82
C LYS A 509 4.11 10.10 17.43
N PRO A 510 5.18 10.48 16.72
CA PRO A 510 5.03 10.95 15.35
C PRO A 510 4.66 9.78 14.45
N VAL A 511 3.73 10.01 13.54
CA VAL A 511 3.29 9.06 12.53
C VAL A 511 3.08 9.80 11.22
N ILE A 512 3.20 9.10 10.09
CA ILE A 512 2.65 9.63 8.84
C ILE A 512 1.13 9.47 8.89
N LYS A 513 0.43 10.56 8.59
CA LYS A 513 -1.03 10.58 8.56
C LYS A 513 -1.52 9.74 7.39
N LYS A 514 -2.35 8.74 7.69
CA LYS A 514 -3.00 7.90 6.67
C LYS A 514 -4.04 8.71 5.91
N ALA A 515 -4.00 8.63 4.59
CA ALA A 515 -5.01 9.20 3.71
C ALA A 515 -6.20 8.26 3.64
N MET A 516 -7.37 8.73 4.07
CA MET A 516 -8.63 7.99 4.07
C MET A 516 -9.42 8.29 2.80
N VAL A 517 -10.47 7.50 2.50
CA VAL A 517 -11.41 7.87 1.42
C VAL A 517 -12.10 9.18 1.77
N GLU A 518 -11.98 10.19 0.90
CA GLU A 518 -12.68 11.46 1.04
C GLU A 518 -14.12 11.33 0.53
N LEU A 519 -15.11 11.39 1.43
CA LEU A 519 -16.53 11.27 1.08
C LEU A 519 -17.04 12.42 0.18
N GLU A 520 -16.34 13.55 0.18
CA GLU A 520 -16.61 14.67 -0.72
C GLU A 520 -15.73 14.64 -1.98
N GLY A 521 -14.79 13.70 -2.08
CA GLY A 521 -13.88 13.51 -3.19
C GLY A 521 -14.58 12.93 -4.44
N ALA A 522 -13.98 13.18 -5.61
CA ALA A 522 -14.53 12.74 -6.89
C ALA A 522 -14.72 11.20 -6.99
N PRO A 523 -13.79 10.34 -6.50
CA PRO A 523 -13.98 8.88 -6.53
C PRO A 523 -15.24 8.42 -5.79
N PHE A 524 -15.42 8.87 -4.55
CA PHE A 524 -16.58 8.48 -3.75
C PHE A 524 -17.88 9.05 -4.32
N LYS A 525 -17.90 10.32 -4.75
CA LYS A 525 -19.07 10.93 -5.39
C LYS A 525 -19.50 10.17 -6.65
N LYS A 526 -18.54 9.74 -7.47
CA LYS A 526 -18.80 8.92 -8.65
C LYS A 526 -19.42 7.58 -8.26
N PHE A 527 -18.85 6.86 -7.31
CA PHE A 527 -19.42 5.63 -6.76
C PHE A 527 -20.84 5.83 -6.19
N ALA A 528 -21.02 6.82 -5.31
CA ALA A 528 -22.28 7.12 -4.65
C ALA A 528 -23.40 7.47 -5.65
N SER A 529 -23.06 8.11 -6.77
CA SER A 529 -24.03 8.45 -7.82
C SER A 529 -24.59 7.23 -8.58
N MET A 530 -23.89 6.09 -8.54
CA MET A 530 -24.24 4.90 -9.33
C MET A 530 -24.65 3.70 -8.47
N ARG A 531 -24.26 3.66 -7.19
CA ARG A 531 -24.45 2.48 -6.32
C ARG A 531 -25.90 1.99 -6.19
N ASP A 532 -26.88 2.89 -6.19
CA ASP A 532 -28.29 2.51 -6.07
C ASP A 532 -28.78 1.78 -7.33
N GLU A 533 -28.27 2.17 -8.51
CA GLU A 533 -28.51 1.43 -9.76
C GLU A 533 -27.87 0.05 -9.69
N TRP A 534 -26.61 -0.04 -9.24
CA TRP A 534 -25.85 -1.30 -9.16
C TRP A 534 -26.42 -2.27 -8.12
N ALA A 535 -26.98 -1.75 -7.04
CA ALA A 535 -27.60 -2.56 -6.00
C ALA A 535 -28.73 -3.42 -6.54
N LEU A 536 -29.61 -2.84 -7.35
CA LEU A 536 -30.82 -3.53 -7.79
C LEU A 536 -30.72 -4.14 -9.20
N ASN A 537 -29.73 -3.74 -10.00
CA ASN A 537 -29.55 -4.20 -11.38
C ASN A 537 -28.19 -4.87 -11.57
N ASN A 538 -28.11 -5.85 -12.49
CA ASN A 538 -26.87 -6.57 -12.75
C ASN A 538 -26.02 -5.83 -13.81
N ARG A 539 -25.31 -4.78 -13.38
CA ARG A 539 -24.43 -3.93 -14.20
C ARG A 539 -22.95 -4.34 -14.14
N TYR A 540 -22.68 -5.60 -13.80
CA TYR A 540 -21.34 -6.12 -13.61
C TYR A 540 -20.41 -5.86 -14.79
N ILE A 541 -19.18 -5.48 -14.49
CA ILE A 541 -18.06 -5.43 -15.43
C ILE A 541 -17.04 -6.49 -15.02
N SER A 542 -16.58 -7.27 -15.99
CA SER A 542 -15.42 -8.17 -15.84
C SER A 542 -14.26 -7.57 -16.63
N PRO A 543 -13.29 -6.92 -15.99
CA PRO A 543 -12.23 -6.18 -16.68
C PRO A 543 -11.21 -7.08 -17.39
N GLY A 544 -11.16 -8.36 -17.01
CA GLY A 544 -10.18 -9.33 -17.52
C GLY A 544 -8.78 -9.16 -16.91
N PRO A 545 -7.81 -10.00 -17.32
CA PRO A 545 -6.47 -9.99 -16.77
C PRO A 545 -5.66 -8.76 -17.16
N ILE A 546 -4.64 -8.43 -16.36
CA ILE A 546 -3.66 -7.39 -16.68
C ILE A 546 -3.05 -7.65 -18.07
N GLN A 547 -3.13 -6.64 -18.93
CA GLN A 547 -2.49 -6.65 -20.24
C GLN A 547 -1.17 -5.86 -20.19
N PHE A 548 -0.13 -6.38 -20.82
CA PHE A 548 1.18 -5.71 -20.94
C PHE A 548 1.39 -5.06 -22.33
N VAL A 549 0.54 -5.42 -23.29
CA VAL A 549 0.52 -4.91 -24.66
C VAL A 549 -0.92 -4.61 -25.08
N GLY A 550 -1.09 -3.76 -26.09
CA GLY A 550 -2.41 -3.40 -26.62
C GLY A 550 -3.01 -2.14 -25.99
N PRO A 551 -4.24 -1.78 -26.37
CA PRO A 551 -4.82 -0.47 -26.07
C PRO A 551 -5.08 -0.22 -24.58
N THR A 552 -5.26 -1.28 -23.78
CA THR A 552 -5.58 -1.17 -22.35
C THR A 552 -4.36 -1.37 -21.44
N SER A 553 -3.18 -1.68 -21.97
CA SER A 553 -2.01 -2.04 -21.15
C SER A 553 -1.48 -0.90 -20.29
N ASN A 554 -1.75 0.34 -20.69
CA ASN A 554 -1.34 1.56 -20.00
C ASN A 554 -2.53 2.26 -19.32
N ALA A 555 -3.69 1.60 -19.21
CA ALA A 555 -4.82 2.14 -18.48
C ALA A 555 -4.43 2.35 -17.00
N VAL A 556 -4.81 3.49 -16.45
CA VAL A 556 -4.60 3.85 -15.04
C VAL A 556 -5.90 3.62 -14.27
N ASN A 557 -5.82 3.28 -12.99
CA ASN A 557 -6.99 3.08 -12.14
C ASN A 557 -7.94 4.30 -12.10
N HIS A 558 -9.23 4.05 -11.88
CA HIS A 558 -10.27 5.09 -11.96
C HIS A 558 -10.12 6.13 -10.84
N THR A 559 -9.72 5.69 -9.64
CA THR A 559 -9.52 6.56 -8.47
C THR A 559 -8.53 7.68 -8.79
N LEU A 560 -7.35 7.35 -9.32
CA LEU A 560 -6.33 8.33 -9.67
C LEU A 560 -6.79 9.27 -10.78
N LEU A 561 -7.49 8.76 -11.81
CA LEU A 561 -8.04 9.60 -12.88
C LEU A 561 -9.06 10.62 -12.33
N LEU A 562 -9.98 10.17 -11.48
CA LEU A 562 -10.99 11.02 -10.84
C LEU A 562 -10.36 12.05 -9.89
N GLU A 563 -9.37 11.64 -9.08
CA GLU A 563 -8.62 12.55 -8.20
C GLU A 563 -7.88 13.64 -8.99
N LEU A 564 -7.38 13.32 -10.19
CA LEU A 564 -6.71 14.26 -11.08
C LEU A 564 -7.67 15.05 -11.99
N GLY A 565 -8.99 14.85 -11.85
CA GLY A 565 -10.00 15.55 -12.65
C GLY A 565 -10.05 15.12 -14.12
N VAL A 566 -9.52 13.94 -14.44
CA VAL A 566 -9.60 13.33 -15.77
C VAL A 566 -10.81 12.41 -15.82
N GLN A 567 -11.48 12.36 -16.97
CA GLN A 567 -12.64 11.48 -17.16
C GLN A 567 -12.19 10.02 -17.05
N ALA A 568 -12.70 9.33 -16.02
CA ALA A 568 -12.37 7.95 -15.68
C ALA A 568 -13.35 6.94 -16.26
#